data_AF-A0A4V2S2L6-F1
#
_entry.id   AF-A0A4V2S2L6-F1
#
_cell.length_a   1.000
_cell.length_b   1.000
_cell.length_c   1.000
_cell.angle_alpha   90.00
_cell.angle_beta   90.00
_cell.angle_gamma   90.00
#
_symmetry.space_group_name_H-M   'P 1'
#
loop_
_entity.id
_entity.type
_entity.pdbx_description
1 polymer ?
#
loop_
_entity_poly.entity_id
_entity_poly.type
_entity_poly.pdbx_seq_one_letter_code
_entity_poly.pdbx_strand_id
1 'polypeptide(L)'
;MSVVDSVFVAAAESPGQVGEWLGEVAGAEVMTVEGEAVRMRARAASVDEWLGVVVQPNGYVEEAPEPEDVQALDPYAIEIQVRGGQTEDLLHTEARLIFDKLVAGRPDLPMLLVHNLSTLVAAHLPGVGTHTFDQPITPDAPDIDTWGPWVVG
;
A
#
# COMPACT_ATOMS: atom_id res chain seq x y z
N MET A 1 -1.89 9.20 18.26
CA MET A 1 -2.13 8.14 17.26
C MET A 1 -0.86 8.00 16.44
N SER A 2 -0.44 6.79 16.11
CA SER A 2 0.67 6.59 15.16
C SER A 2 0.10 6.73 13.76
N VAL A 3 0.69 7.57 12.92
CA VAL A 3 0.35 7.65 11.49
C VAL A 3 0.84 6.38 10.81
N VAL A 4 0.05 5.89 9.84
CA VAL A 4 0.32 4.68 9.07
C VAL A 4 0.03 4.99 7.61
N ASP A 5 0.98 4.67 6.74
CA ASP A 5 0.75 4.68 5.29
C ASP A 5 0.66 3.25 4.80
N SER A 6 -0.19 3.01 3.81
CA SER A 6 -0.49 1.67 3.34
C SER A 6 -0.25 1.56 1.83
N VAL A 7 0.39 0.46 1.43
CA VAL A 7 0.37 -0.01 0.05
C VAL A 7 -0.63 -1.16 -0.05
N PHE A 8 -1.66 -1.00 -0.89
CA PHE A 8 -2.63 -2.05 -1.16
C PHE A 8 -2.24 -2.80 -2.42
N VAL A 9 -2.33 -4.13 -2.42
CA VAL A 9 -1.92 -4.98 -3.53
C VAL A 9 -3.04 -5.94 -3.94
N ALA A 10 -3.39 -5.94 -5.22
CA ALA A 10 -4.33 -6.88 -5.80
C ALA A 10 -3.57 -8.15 -6.19
N ALA A 11 -3.25 -8.96 -5.18
CA ALA A 11 -2.52 -10.22 -5.30
C ALA A 11 -3.43 -11.40 -4.92
N ALA A 12 -3.26 -12.53 -5.62
CA ALA A 12 -3.87 -13.79 -5.20
C ALA A 12 -3.03 -14.50 -4.13
N GLU A 13 -1.78 -14.05 -3.97
CA GLU A 13 -0.80 -14.57 -3.04
C GLU A 13 -1.08 -14.18 -1.59
N SER A 14 -0.62 -15.04 -0.67
CA SER A 14 -0.76 -14.82 0.77
C SER A 14 0.11 -13.67 1.29
N PRO A 15 -0.22 -13.08 2.46
CA PRO A 15 0.65 -12.10 3.12
C PRO A 15 2.10 -12.57 3.30
N GLY A 16 2.32 -13.88 3.53
CA GLY A 16 3.65 -14.49 3.59
C GLY A 16 4.47 -14.29 2.32
N GLN A 17 3.86 -14.59 1.17
CA GLN A 17 4.51 -14.45 -0.14
C GLN A 17 4.73 -12.98 -0.51
N VAL A 18 3.78 -12.10 -0.20
CA VAL A 18 3.97 -10.66 -0.40
C VAL A 18 5.10 -10.12 0.50
N GLY A 19 5.21 -10.64 1.73
CA GLY A 19 6.34 -10.36 2.62
C GLY A 19 7.68 -10.83 2.05
N GLU A 20 7.73 -11.99 1.39
CA GLU A 20 8.94 -12.45 0.69
C GLU A 20 9.35 -11.46 -0.41
N TRP A 21 8.41 -10.93 -1.19
CA TRP A 21 8.71 -9.92 -2.21
C TRP A 21 9.28 -8.65 -1.60
N LEU A 22 8.71 -8.17 -0.49
CA LEU A 22 9.26 -7.03 0.25
C LEU A 22 10.69 -7.30 0.75
N GLY A 23 10.97 -8.53 1.16
CA GLY A 23 12.33 -8.96 1.48
C GLY A 23 13.28 -8.81 0.29
N GLU A 24 12.85 -9.24 -0.90
CA GLU A 24 13.64 -9.18 -2.13
C GLU A 24 13.82 -7.75 -2.67
N VAL A 25 12.75 -6.94 -2.73
CA VAL A 25 12.77 -5.62 -3.39
C VAL A 25 13.18 -4.48 -2.46
N ALA A 26 12.86 -4.60 -1.17
CA ALA A 26 13.08 -3.54 -0.18
C ALA A 26 14.06 -3.94 0.92
N GLY A 27 14.58 -5.17 0.92
CA GLY A 27 15.48 -5.66 1.97
C GLY A 27 14.77 -5.76 3.33
N ALA A 28 13.46 -5.95 3.33
CA ALA A 28 12.69 -6.09 4.57
C ALA A 28 13.00 -7.41 5.26
N GLU A 29 13.14 -7.38 6.58
CA GLU A 29 13.46 -8.53 7.40
C GLU A 29 12.21 -8.95 8.20
N VAL A 30 11.82 -10.23 8.10
CA VAL A 30 10.73 -10.79 8.91
C VAL A 30 11.15 -10.81 10.37
N MET A 31 10.33 -10.21 11.22
CA MET A 31 10.51 -10.18 12.68
C MET A 31 9.69 -11.27 13.35
N THR A 32 8.41 -11.39 12.97
CA THR A 32 7.49 -12.42 13.48
C THR A 32 6.31 -12.60 12.52
N VAL A 33 5.64 -13.74 12.63
CA VAL A 33 4.38 -14.05 11.92
C VAL A 33 3.32 -14.32 12.98
N GLU A 34 2.21 -13.59 12.91
CA GLU A 34 1.10 -13.64 13.87
C GLU A 34 -0.22 -13.86 13.13
N GLY A 35 -0.71 -15.10 13.10
CA GLY A 35 -1.88 -15.45 12.29
C GLY A 35 -1.59 -15.22 10.81
N GLU A 36 -2.35 -14.34 10.17
CA GLU A 36 -2.18 -13.96 8.76
C GLU A 36 -1.31 -12.69 8.58
N ALA A 37 -0.86 -12.07 9.67
CA ALA A 37 0.00 -10.89 9.60
C ALA A 37 1.48 -11.25 9.67
N VAL A 38 2.26 -10.70 8.74
CA VAL A 38 3.72 -10.78 8.73
C VAL A 38 4.28 -9.44 9.18
N ARG A 39 4.90 -9.42 10.37
CA ARG A 39 5.57 -8.23 10.88
C ARG A 39 7.02 -8.25 10.45
N MET A 40 7.43 -7.17 9.81
CA MET A 40 8.75 -6.98 9.25
C MET A 40 9.35 -5.67 9.74
N ARG A 41 10.66 -5.51 9.52
CA ARG A 41 11.33 -4.22 9.58
C ARG A 41 12.03 -3.96 8.26
N ALA A 42 12.05 -2.71 7.81
CA ALA A 42 12.79 -2.30 6.63
C ALA A 42 13.73 -1.15 6.99
N ARG A 43 14.89 -1.06 6.34
CA ARG A 43 15.72 0.14 6.46
C ARG A 43 15.09 1.27 5.68
N ALA A 44 14.93 2.42 6.35
CA ALA A 44 14.57 3.65 5.64
C ALA A 44 15.65 3.96 4.61
N ALA A 45 15.23 4.44 3.45
CA ALA A 45 16.12 4.75 2.34
C ALA A 45 16.71 6.17 2.44
N SER A 46 16.00 7.10 3.07
CA SER A 46 16.41 8.50 3.19
C SER A 46 17.09 8.85 4.52
N VAL A 47 16.95 8.01 5.55
CA VAL A 47 17.54 8.22 6.88
C VAL A 47 18.07 6.91 7.47
N ASP A 48 19.01 6.98 8.43
CA ASP A 48 19.51 5.80 9.16
C ASP A 48 18.55 5.38 10.28
N GLU A 49 17.35 4.95 9.90
CA GLU A 49 16.33 4.44 10.81
C GLU A 49 15.74 3.11 10.33
N TRP A 50 15.00 2.46 11.21
CA TRP A 50 14.20 1.28 10.90
C TRP A 50 12.74 1.67 10.84
N LEU A 51 12.07 1.22 9.78
CA LEU A 51 10.62 1.29 9.62
C LEU A 51 10.01 -0.02 10.10
N GLY A 52 8.86 0.06 10.74
CA GLY A 52 8.00 -1.09 10.94
C GLY A 52 7.16 -1.32 9.69
N VAL A 53 7.10 -2.56 9.23
CA VAL A 53 6.25 -2.95 8.09
C VAL A 53 5.36 -4.11 8.51
N VAL A 54 4.08 -4.09 8.13
CA VAL A 54 3.14 -5.20 8.39
C VAL A 54 2.44 -5.56 7.11
N VAL A 55 2.54 -6.81 6.69
CA VAL A 55 1.81 -7.36 5.55
C VAL A 55 0.66 -8.21 6.08
N GLN A 56 -0.57 -7.94 5.67
CA GLN A 56 -1.76 -8.60 6.19
C GLN A 56 -2.90 -8.58 5.15
N PRO A 57 -3.96 -9.39 5.34
CA PRO A 57 -5.17 -9.25 4.54
C PRO A 57 -5.75 -7.84 4.67
N ASN A 58 -6.28 -7.30 3.58
CA ASN A 58 -6.96 -6.02 3.59
C ASN A 58 -8.26 -6.11 4.43
N GLY A 59 -8.29 -5.42 5.56
CA GLY A 59 -9.43 -5.38 6.46
C GLY A 59 -10.48 -4.32 6.13
N TYR A 60 -10.31 -3.56 5.05
CA TYR A 60 -11.19 -2.47 4.62
C TYR A 60 -12.12 -2.86 3.48
N VAL A 61 -12.01 -4.07 2.94
CA VAL A 61 -12.84 -4.55 1.83
C VAL A 61 -14.28 -4.71 2.27
N GLU A 62 -15.20 -4.15 1.49
CA GLU A 62 -16.61 -4.45 1.58
C GLU A 62 -17.01 -5.40 0.43
N GLU A 63 -17.67 -6.53 0.73
CA GLU A 63 -17.99 -7.55 -0.29
C GLU A 63 -19.08 -7.09 -1.28
N ALA A 64 -19.93 -6.15 -0.87
CA ALA A 64 -21.03 -5.62 -1.68
C ALA A 64 -21.38 -4.19 -1.24
N PRO A 65 -20.47 -3.22 -1.45
CA PRO A 65 -20.68 -1.85 -1.02
C PRO A 65 -21.87 -1.24 -1.76
N GLU A 66 -22.64 -0.40 -1.05
CA GLU A 66 -23.58 0.50 -1.71
C GLU A 66 -22.78 1.50 -2.56
N PRO A 67 -23.37 2.14 -3.60
CA PRO A 67 -22.64 3.05 -4.48
C PRO A 67 -21.86 4.16 -3.77
N GLU A 68 -22.36 4.63 -2.62
CA GLU A 68 -21.71 5.62 -1.75
C GLU A 68 -20.56 5.07 -0.90
N ASP A 69 -20.49 3.75 -0.72
CA ASP A 69 -19.51 3.06 0.13
C ASP A 69 -18.39 2.41 -0.69
N VAL A 70 -18.43 2.50 -2.02
CA VAL A 70 -17.39 1.98 -2.91
C VAL A 70 -16.05 2.66 -2.61
N GLN A 71 -15.01 1.84 -2.42
CA GLN A 71 -13.65 2.32 -2.19
C GLN A 71 -12.69 1.80 -3.26
N ALA A 72 -11.68 2.59 -3.56
CA ALA A 72 -10.54 2.19 -4.37
C ALA A 72 -9.84 0.93 -3.82
N LEU A 73 -9.97 0.67 -2.52
CA LEU A 73 -9.31 -0.41 -1.80
C LEU A 73 -9.99 -1.78 -1.97
N ASP A 74 -11.28 -1.81 -2.34
CA ASP A 74 -12.09 -3.03 -2.36
C ASP A 74 -11.47 -4.16 -3.22
N PRO A 75 -10.89 -3.89 -4.41
CA PRO A 75 -10.29 -4.94 -5.23
C PRO A 75 -8.95 -5.49 -4.72
N TYR A 76 -8.40 -4.96 -3.63
CA TYR A 76 -7.04 -5.24 -3.18
C TYR A 76 -7.06 -6.14 -1.95
N ALA A 77 -6.64 -7.39 -2.10
CA ALA A 77 -6.72 -8.39 -1.03
C ALA A 77 -5.69 -8.21 0.10
N ILE A 78 -4.60 -7.47 -0.14
CA ILE A 78 -3.47 -7.34 0.77
C ILE A 78 -3.21 -5.88 1.11
N GLU A 79 -2.95 -5.60 2.38
CA GLU A 79 -2.46 -4.34 2.90
C GLU A 79 -1.02 -4.49 3.40
N ILE A 80 -0.14 -3.57 2.99
CA ILE A 80 1.22 -3.42 3.48
C ILE A 80 1.30 -2.09 4.23
N GLN A 81 1.25 -2.14 5.56
CA GLN A 81 1.37 -0.97 6.41
C GLN A 81 2.83 -0.61 6.65
N VAL A 82 3.16 0.67 6.51
CA VAL A 82 4.45 1.27 6.81
C VAL A 82 4.27 2.20 8.01
N ARG A 83 5.15 2.07 9.00
CA ARG A 83 5.11 2.82 10.25
C ARG A 83 6.50 3.27 10.66
N GLY A 84 6.56 4.39 11.36
CA GLY A 84 7.81 4.98 11.84
C GLY A 84 8.07 6.31 11.15
N GLY A 85 9.35 6.67 11.07
CA GLY A 85 9.76 8.02 10.69
C GLY A 85 9.58 9.00 11.85
N GLN A 86 10.51 9.93 11.96
CA GLN A 86 10.44 11.02 12.95
C GLN A 86 9.30 12.01 12.66
N THR A 87 8.84 12.07 11.40
CA THR A 87 7.80 12.98 10.91
C THR A 87 6.90 12.27 9.89
N GLU A 88 5.70 12.82 9.67
CA GLU A 88 4.75 12.34 8.65
C GLU A 88 5.34 12.46 7.24
N ASP A 89 5.99 13.59 6.91
CA ASP A 89 6.65 13.79 5.61
C ASP A 89 7.70 12.70 5.31
N LEU A 90 8.44 12.28 6.34
CA LEU A 90 9.41 11.20 6.21
C LEU A 90 8.72 9.86 5.98
N LEU A 91 7.66 9.57 6.74
CA LEU A 91 6.85 8.36 6.53
C LEU A 91 6.29 8.29 5.10
N HIS A 92 5.71 9.39 4.62
CA HIS A 92 5.18 9.52 3.25
C HIS A 92 6.26 9.27 2.19
N THR A 93 7.45 9.83 2.40
CA THR A 93 8.60 9.64 1.51
C THR A 93 9.01 8.17 1.47
N GLU A 94 9.12 7.52 2.64
CA GLU A 94 9.53 6.13 2.73
C GLU A 94 8.47 5.16 2.19
N ALA A 95 7.19 5.42 2.47
CA ALA A 95 6.08 4.66 1.93
C ALA A 95 6.05 4.74 0.40
N ARG A 96 6.30 5.93 -0.17
CA ARG A 96 6.44 6.10 -1.61
C ARG A 96 7.61 5.30 -2.19
N LEU A 97 8.76 5.29 -1.53
CA LEU A 97 9.91 4.53 -1.99
C LEU A 97 9.67 3.02 -1.93
N ILE A 98 8.93 2.53 -0.92
CA ILE A 98 8.51 1.12 -0.85
C ILE A 98 7.55 0.79 -1.99
N PHE A 99 6.55 1.64 -2.24
CA PHE A 99 5.62 1.49 -3.37
C PHE A 99 6.36 1.43 -4.71
N ASP A 100 7.27 2.37 -4.98
CA ASP A 100 8.01 2.41 -6.24
C ASP A 100 8.90 1.15 -6.44
N LYS A 101 9.50 0.63 -5.36
CA LYS A 101 10.27 -0.63 -5.38
C LYS A 101 9.37 -1.85 -5.66
N LEU A 102 8.19 -1.90 -5.05
CA LEU A 102 7.22 -2.97 -5.28
C LEU A 102 6.73 -2.95 -6.73
N VAL A 103 6.37 -1.79 -7.27
CA VAL A 103 5.97 -1.63 -8.67
C VAL A 103 7.10 -2.06 -9.62
N ALA A 104 8.35 -1.68 -9.33
CA ALA A 104 9.49 -2.09 -10.14
C ALA A 104 9.76 -3.61 -10.10
N GLY A 105 9.55 -4.24 -8.94
CA GLY A 105 9.76 -5.69 -8.76
C GLY A 105 8.58 -6.55 -9.23
N ARG A 106 7.36 -6.03 -9.17
CA ARG A 106 6.09 -6.70 -9.52
C ARG A 106 5.20 -5.79 -10.38
N PRO A 107 5.65 -5.41 -11.60
CA PRO A 107 4.88 -4.55 -12.50
C PRO A 107 3.64 -5.25 -13.09
N ASP A 108 3.45 -6.53 -12.79
CA ASP A 108 2.32 -7.36 -13.16
C ASP A 108 1.13 -7.22 -12.20
N LEU A 109 1.30 -6.59 -11.03
CA LEU A 109 0.28 -6.49 -10.01
C LEU A 109 -0.25 -5.05 -9.85
N PRO A 110 -1.58 -4.86 -9.79
CA PRO A 110 -2.14 -3.57 -9.41
C PRO A 110 -1.79 -3.20 -7.96
N MET A 111 -1.45 -1.94 -7.74
CA MET A 111 -1.09 -1.43 -6.40
C MET A 111 -1.60 -0.01 -6.15
N LEU A 112 -1.98 0.31 -4.91
CA LEU A 112 -2.30 1.66 -4.47
C LEU A 112 -1.40 2.10 -3.34
N LEU A 113 -1.02 3.37 -3.30
CA LEU A 113 -0.40 4.01 -2.15
C LEU A 113 -1.41 4.97 -1.51
N VAL A 114 -1.69 4.75 -0.23
CA VAL A 114 -2.62 5.58 0.54
C VAL A 114 -1.96 6.04 1.83
N HIS A 115 -1.95 7.35 2.05
CA HIS A 115 -1.48 7.93 3.31
C HIS A 115 -2.61 8.03 4.31
N ASN A 116 -2.37 7.54 5.53
CA ASN A 116 -3.30 7.59 6.66
C ASN A 116 -4.73 7.10 6.34
N LEU A 117 -4.88 6.18 5.37
CA LEU A 117 -6.14 5.68 4.81
C LEU A 117 -7.10 6.75 4.24
N SER A 118 -6.70 8.03 4.25
CA SER A 118 -7.55 9.16 3.88
C SER A 118 -7.15 9.79 2.57
N THR A 119 -5.95 9.50 2.07
CA THR A 119 -5.40 10.19 0.90
C THR A 119 -4.78 9.19 -0.05
N LEU A 120 -5.41 8.98 -1.19
CA LEU A 120 -4.89 8.17 -2.28
C LEU A 120 -3.84 8.98 -3.06
N VAL A 121 -2.61 8.48 -3.08
CA VAL A 121 -1.42 9.22 -3.55
C VAL A 121 -0.95 8.72 -4.89
N ALA A 122 -0.96 7.40 -5.09
CA ALA A 122 -0.56 6.79 -6.35
C ALA A 122 -1.33 5.50 -6.61
N ALA A 123 -1.49 5.19 -7.88
CA ALA A 123 -2.08 3.96 -8.36
C ALA A 123 -1.21 3.40 -9.49
N HIS A 124 -0.91 2.11 -9.42
CA HIS A 124 -0.25 1.37 -10.48
C HIS A 124 -1.23 0.35 -11.06
N LEU A 125 -1.43 0.40 -12.38
CA LEU A 125 -2.26 -0.54 -13.11
C LEU A 125 -1.45 -1.17 -14.25
N PRO A 126 -1.31 -2.52 -14.27
CA PRO A 126 -0.54 -3.21 -15.31
C PRO A 126 -1.03 -2.86 -16.72
N GLY A 127 -0.09 -2.56 -17.61
CA GLY A 127 -0.38 -2.15 -19.00
C GLY A 127 -0.78 -0.69 -19.19
N VAL A 128 -1.15 0.03 -18.12
CA VAL A 128 -1.44 1.48 -18.15
C VAL A 128 -0.28 2.28 -17.56
N GLY A 129 0.31 1.79 -16.47
CA GLY A 129 1.44 2.41 -15.79
C GLY A 129 1.07 2.94 -14.40
N THR A 130 1.91 3.82 -13.87
CA THR A 130 1.73 4.43 -12.55
C THR A 130 1.24 5.87 -12.68
N HIS A 131 0.14 6.18 -12.02
CA HIS A 131 -0.37 7.53 -11.86
C HIS A 131 -0.10 8.04 -10.45
N THR A 132 0.24 9.32 -10.34
CA THR A 132 0.36 10.03 -9.06
C THR A 132 -0.67 11.14 -9.06
N PHE A 133 -1.43 11.26 -7.98
CA PHE A 133 -2.48 12.25 -7.83
C PHE A 133 -1.86 13.54 -7.26
N ASP A 134 -1.96 14.64 -8.01
CA ASP A 134 -1.35 15.92 -7.63
C ASP A 134 -2.12 16.64 -6.51
N GLN A 135 -3.41 16.30 -6.35
CA GLN A 135 -4.27 16.83 -5.30
C GLN A 135 -4.62 15.72 -4.30
N PRO A 136 -4.79 16.04 -3.01
CA PRO A 136 -5.31 15.08 -2.05
C PRO A 136 -6.71 14.65 -2.47
N ILE A 137 -6.85 13.37 -2.85
CA ILE A 137 -8.13 12.73 -3.12
C ILE A 137 -8.37 11.62 -2.12
N THR A 138 -9.62 11.37 -1.76
CA THR A 138 -9.99 10.23 -0.92
C THR A 138 -9.97 8.93 -1.74
N PRO A 139 -9.63 7.76 -1.15
CA PRO A 139 -9.91 6.47 -1.76
C PRO A 139 -11.41 6.15 -1.85
N ASP A 140 -12.30 6.95 -1.25
CA ASP A 140 -13.74 6.67 -1.19
C ASP A 140 -14.51 7.16 -2.45
N ALA A 141 -15.79 6.78 -2.52
CA ALA A 141 -16.72 7.08 -3.61
C ALA A 141 -16.78 8.55 -4.08
N PRO A 142 -16.64 9.59 -3.23
CA PRO A 142 -16.71 10.98 -3.69
C PRO A 142 -15.70 11.35 -4.79
N ASP A 143 -14.55 10.67 -4.83
CA ASP A 143 -13.48 10.91 -5.82
C ASP A 143 -13.38 9.78 -6.87
N ILE A 144 -14.39 8.92 -7.00
CA ILE A 144 -14.40 7.74 -7.89
C ILE A 144 -14.12 8.08 -9.35
N ASP A 145 -14.65 9.20 -9.85
CA ASP A 145 -14.40 9.62 -11.23
C ASP A 145 -12.93 9.99 -11.48
N THR A 146 -12.18 10.32 -10.41
CA THR A 146 -10.75 10.65 -10.47
C THR A 146 -9.89 9.39 -10.41
N TRP A 147 -10.16 8.49 -9.46
CA TRP A 147 -9.32 7.30 -9.25
C TRP A 147 -9.75 6.08 -10.06
N GLY A 148 -11.03 5.98 -10.44
CA GLY A 148 -11.62 4.83 -11.13
C GLY A 148 -10.85 4.34 -12.36
N PRO A 149 -10.38 5.23 -13.27
CA PRO A 149 -9.60 4.81 -14.44
C PRO A 149 -8.22 4.18 -14.12
N TRP A 150 -7.75 4.30 -12.88
CA TRP A 150 -6.41 3.89 -12.46
C TRP A 150 -6.41 2.69 -11.50
N VAL A 151 -7.58 2.22 -11.09
CA VAL A 151 -7.72 1.07 -10.20
C VAL A 151 -8.29 -0.14 -10.95
N VAL A 152 -8.24 -1.30 -10.30
CA VAL A 152 -8.88 -2.52 -10.82
C VAL A 152 -10.40 -2.30 -10.83
N GLY A 153 -11.05 -2.69 -11.93
CA GLY A 153 -12.51 -2.64 -12.09
C GLY A 153 -13.14 -4.01 -12.28
#